data_AF-A0A535Q3T9-F1
#
_entry.id   AF-A0A535Q3T9-F1
#
_cell.length_a   1.000
_cell.length_b   1.000
_cell.length_c   1.000
_cell.angle_alpha   90.00
_cell.angle_beta   90.00
_cell.angle_gamma   90.00
#
_symmetry.space_group_name_H-M   'P 1'
#
loop_
_entity.id
_entity.type
_entity.pdbx_description
1 polymer ?
#
loop_
_entity_poly.entity_id
_entity_poly.type
_entity_poly.pdbx_seq_one_letter_code
_entity_poly.pdbx_strand_id
1 'polypeptide(L)'
;MARSAILNGMVDERIGRLRVRMLALSFLMLFVELALIRWTGSNIVYLSYFSNFVLLASFLGIGLGFLRADARYDLFRFAPIALAVLIAFVRIFPVQIDRSGTELIFFGALGTQSGLPPWLTLPVLFLGVAGIMTLIGEGVARTFRRFPPLEAYRLDILGSIGGIIAFSILSFLGAPPLVWGLLVAILLGLLVDRKSRVWQAPVLAIMVLVL
;
A
#
# COMPACT_ATOMS: atom_id res chain seq x y z
N MET A 1 12.29 3.70 -45.43
CA MET A 1 12.03 2.37 -44.86
C MET A 1 12.72 2.14 -43.51
N ALA A 2 14.01 2.46 -43.33
CA ALA A 2 14.68 2.28 -42.03
C ALA A 2 14.11 3.14 -40.87
N ARG A 3 13.73 4.40 -41.15
CA ARG A 3 13.18 5.31 -40.13
C ARG A 3 11.81 4.88 -39.59
N SER A 4 10.95 4.26 -40.42
CA SER A 4 9.64 3.75 -39.98
C SER A 4 9.79 2.50 -39.11
N ALA A 5 10.75 1.61 -39.43
CA ALA A 5 11.04 0.44 -38.62
C ALA A 5 11.55 0.81 -37.21
N ILE A 6 12.44 1.81 -37.11
CA ILE A 6 12.95 2.31 -35.83
C ILE A 6 11.84 2.93 -34.97
N LEU A 7 10.98 3.77 -35.58
CA LEU A 7 9.88 4.41 -34.85
C LEU A 7 8.87 3.39 -34.32
N ASN A 8 8.53 2.36 -35.11
CA ASN A 8 7.62 1.31 -34.68
C ASN A 8 8.20 0.51 -33.50
N GLY A 9 9.47 0.12 -33.55
CA GLY A 9 10.14 -0.57 -32.44
C GLY A 9 10.15 0.24 -31.13
N MET A 10 10.36 1.56 -31.21
CA MET A 10 10.33 2.44 -30.04
C MET A 10 8.94 2.56 -29.40
N VAL A 11 7.88 2.52 -30.21
CA VAL A 11 6.49 2.56 -29.75
C VAL A 11 6.13 1.24 -29.04
N ASP A 12 6.48 0.11 -29.64
CA ASP A 12 6.21 -1.22 -29.08
C ASP A 12 6.90 -1.41 -27.72
N GLU A 13 8.17 -1.01 -27.59
CA GLU A 13 8.87 -1.02 -26.30
C GLU A 13 8.19 -0.14 -25.25
N ARG A 14 7.71 1.05 -25.65
CA ARG A 14 7.05 1.99 -24.73
C ARG A 14 5.73 1.41 -24.24
N ILE A 15 4.94 0.81 -25.12
CA ILE A 15 3.69 0.13 -24.76
C ILE A 15 3.97 -1.06 -23.83
N GLY A 16 4.98 -1.87 -24.13
CA GLY A 16 5.40 -2.98 -23.27
C GLY A 16 5.76 -2.51 -21.86
N ARG A 17 6.58 -1.46 -21.73
CA ARG A 17 6.92 -0.86 -20.42
C ARG A 17 5.71 -0.32 -19.67
N LEU A 18 4.75 0.29 -20.38
CA LEU A 18 3.51 0.77 -19.75
C LEU A 18 2.64 -0.38 -19.23
N ARG A 19 2.55 -1.49 -19.98
CA ARG A 19 1.78 -2.68 -19.55
C ARG A 19 2.38 -3.29 -18.28
N VAL A 20 3.70 -3.44 -18.25
CA VAL A 20 4.42 -3.92 -17.05
C VAL A 20 4.23 -2.97 -15.88
N ARG A 21 4.31 -1.65 -16.11
CA ARG A 21 4.03 -0.64 -15.08
C ARG A 21 2.62 -0.76 -14.52
N MET A 22 1.61 -0.95 -15.39
CA MET A 22 0.22 -1.13 -14.97
C MET A 22 0.05 -2.39 -14.12
N LEU A 23 0.55 -3.53 -14.59
CA LEU A 23 0.52 -4.80 -13.86
C LEU A 23 1.17 -4.67 -12.48
N ALA A 24 2.36 -4.06 -12.42
CA ALA A 24 3.10 -3.89 -11.18
C ALA A 24 2.43 -2.89 -10.21
N LEU A 25 1.78 -1.84 -10.71
CA LEU A 25 1.02 -0.90 -9.87
C LEU A 25 -0.24 -1.54 -9.29
N SER A 26 -1.02 -2.29 -10.09
CA SER A 26 -2.22 -2.99 -9.61
C SER A 26 -1.85 -4.13 -8.66
N PHE A 27 -0.77 -4.86 -8.97
CA PHE A 27 -0.17 -5.82 -8.03
C PHE A 27 0.17 -5.14 -6.70
N LEU A 28 0.90 -4.03 -6.74
CA LEU A 28 1.35 -3.31 -5.55
C LEU A 28 0.17 -2.81 -4.73
N MET A 29 -0.83 -2.21 -5.38
CA MET A 29 -2.04 -1.67 -4.74
C MET A 29 -2.73 -2.74 -3.90
N LEU A 30 -3.07 -3.88 -4.52
CA LEU A 30 -3.82 -4.92 -3.82
C LEU A 30 -2.95 -5.72 -2.84
N PHE A 31 -1.67 -5.92 -3.15
CA PHE A 31 -0.74 -6.52 -2.19
C PHE A 31 -0.60 -5.67 -0.92
N VAL A 32 -0.45 -4.35 -1.06
CA VAL A 32 -0.35 -3.44 0.09
C VAL A 32 -1.66 -3.39 0.87
N GLU A 33 -2.81 -3.37 0.21
CA GLU A 33 -4.11 -3.45 0.89
C GLU A 33 -4.22 -4.69 1.79
N LEU A 34 -3.93 -5.88 1.25
CA LEU A 34 -3.94 -7.13 2.02
C LEU A 34 -2.89 -7.14 3.14
N ALA A 35 -1.69 -6.63 2.87
CA ALA A 35 -0.63 -6.53 3.86
C ALA A 35 -1.02 -5.60 5.02
N LEU A 36 -1.63 -4.45 4.72
CA LEU A 36 -2.14 -3.52 5.73
C LEU A 36 -3.22 -4.19 6.57
N ILE A 37 -4.24 -4.82 5.96
CA ILE A 37 -5.30 -5.52 6.68
C ILE A 37 -4.72 -6.53 7.68
N ARG A 38 -3.82 -7.40 7.22
CA ARG A 38 -3.23 -8.44 8.08
C ARG A 38 -2.32 -7.86 9.15
N TRP A 39 -1.42 -6.95 8.77
CA TRP A 39 -0.39 -6.42 9.67
C TRP A 39 -0.99 -5.49 10.73
N THR A 40 -1.88 -4.56 10.36
CA THR A 40 -2.51 -3.71 11.36
C THR A 40 -3.44 -4.52 12.26
N GLY A 41 -4.14 -5.51 11.69
CA GLY A 41 -5.00 -6.43 12.45
C GLY A 41 -4.26 -7.24 13.50
N SER A 42 -2.98 -7.58 13.28
CA SER A 42 -2.15 -8.26 14.29
C SER A 42 -1.55 -7.33 15.34
N ASN A 43 -1.48 -6.02 15.09
CA ASN A 43 -0.84 -5.05 15.98
C ASN A 43 -1.83 -4.20 16.79
N ILE A 44 -3.09 -4.08 16.36
CA ILE A 44 -4.10 -3.22 16.99
C ILE A 44 -5.33 -4.05 17.32
N VAL A 45 -5.53 -4.33 18.61
CA VAL A 45 -6.63 -5.21 19.06
C VAL A 45 -8.01 -4.66 18.67
N TYR A 46 -8.21 -3.34 18.61
CA TYR A 46 -9.49 -2.76 18.19
C TYR A 46 -9.93 -3.22 16.78
N LEU A 47 -9.00 -3.51 15.88
CA LEU A 47 -9.32 -3.94 14.51
C LEU A 47 -9.88 -5.36 14.45
N SER A 48 -9.71 -6.17 15.50
CA SER A 48 -10.39 -7.47 15.60
C SER A 48 -11.90 -7.31 15.74
N TYR A 49 -12.37 -6.20 16.32
CA TYR A 49 -13.80 -5.87 16.41
C TYR A 49 -14.30 -5.17 15.13
N PHE A 50 -13.45 -4.35 14.50
CA PHE A 50 -13.76 -3.61 13.28
C PHE A 50 -13.04 -4.17 12.06
N SER A 51 -13.32 -5.42 11.70
CA SER A 51 -12.61 -6.16 10.65
C SER A 51 -12.59 -5.47 9.27
N ASN A 52 -13.65 -4.73 8.93
CA ASN A 52 -13.78 -4.04 7.65
C ASN A 52 -13.23 -2.61 7.63
N PHE A 53 -12.65 -2.14 8.75
CA PHE A 53 -12.23 -0.74 8.89
C PHE A 53 -11.11 -0.36 7.90
N VAL A 54 -10.09 -1.20 7.81
CA VAL A 54 -8.95 -1.01 6.89
C VAL A 54 -9.38 -1.18 5.44
N LEU A 55 -10.32 -2.09 5.17
CA LEU A 55 -10.91 -2.28 3.84
C LEU A 55 -11.65 -1.02 3.37
N LEU A 56 -12.51 -0.46 4.24
CA LEU A 56 -13.25 0.76 3.94
C LEU A 56 -12.31 1.96 3.71
N ALA A 57 -11.27 2.10 4.53
CA ALA A 57 -10.23 3.12 4.34
C ALA A 57 -9.50 2.94 3.00
N SER A 58 -9.23 1.69 2.62
CA SER A 58 -8.54 1.37 1.37
C SER A 58 -9.39 1.71 0.15
N PHE A 59 -10.67 1.33 0.13
CA PHE A 59 -11.60 1.70 -0.95
C PHE A 59 -11.80 3.21 -1.06
N LEU A 60 -11.93 3.92 0.07
CA LEU A 60 -11.97 5.39 0.05
C LEU A 60 -10.69 5.96 -0.56
N GLY A 61 -9.53 5.49 -0.11
CA GLY A 61 -8.23 5.94 -0.61
C GLY A 61 -8.06 5.71 -2.10
N ILE A 62 -8.30 4.49 -2.58
CA ILE A 62 -8.23 4.15 -4.01
C ILE A 62 -9.17 5.06 -4.81
N GLY A 63 -10.41 5.24 -4.36
CA GLY A 63 -11.38 6.14 -4.98
C GLY A 63 -10.86 7.58 -5.10
N LEU A 64 -10.32 8.14 -4.02
CA LEU A 64 -9.69 9.46 -4.03
C LEU A 64 -8.48 9.53 -4.98
N GLY A 65 -7.67 8.47 -5.04
CA GLY A 65 -6.55 8.35 -5.98
C GLY A 65 -7.02 8.41 -7.43
N PHE A 66 -8.11 7.72 -7.77
CA PHE A 66 -8.70 7.73 -9.11
C PHE A 66 -9.30 9.09 -9.50
N LEU A 67 -9.91 9.81 -8.55
CA LEU A 67 -10.39 11.18 -8.78
C LEU A 67 -9.24 12.16 -9.08
N ARG A 68 -8.04 11.88 -8.56
CA ARG A 68 -6.84 12.72 -8.74
C ARG A 68 -6.02 12.42 -9.99
N ALA A 69 -6.48 11.52 -10.86
CA ALA A 69 -5.69 11.08 -12.01
C ALA A 69 -5.24 12.23 -12.95
N ASP A 70 -6.01 13.32 -13.05
CA ASP A 70 -5.68 14.50 -13.87
C ASP A 70 -4.90 15.59 -13.12
N ALA A 71 -4.60 15.40 -11.83
CA ALA A 71 -3.89 16.41 -11.06
C ALA A 71 -2.52 16.69 -11.68
N ARG A 72 -2.08 17.96 -11.64
CA ARG A 72 -0.80 18.39 -12.22
C ARG A 72 0.42 17.70 -11.62
N TYR A 73 0.36 17.40 -10.32
CA TYR A 73 1.47 16.82 -9.57
C TYR A 73 1.23 15.35 -9.29
N ASP A 74 2.20 14.52 -9.64
CA ASP A 74 2.21 13.10 -9.28
C ASP A 74 2.52 12.95 -7.78
N LEU A 75 1.54 12.48 -7.01
CA LEU A 75 1.70 12.22 -5.58
C LEU A 75 2.15 10.79 -5.28
N PHE A 76 2.15 9.87 -6.25
CA PHE A 76 2.60 8.49 -6.04
C PHE A 76 4.00 8.41 -5.41
N ARG A 77 4.88 9.37 -5.75
CA ARG A 77 6.21 9.50 -5.16
C ARG A 77 6.25 9.70 -3.63
N PHE A 78 5.13 10.05 -3.00
CA PHE A 78 5.05 10.18 -1.54
C PHE A 78 4.55 8.89 -0.86
N ALA A 79 4.13 7.87 -1.63
CA ALA A 79 3.65 6.62 -1.07
C ALA A 79 4.65 5.93 -0.11
N PRO A 80 5.97 5.88 -0.41
CA PRO A 80 6.95 5.33 0.53
C PRO A 80 7.01 6.08 1.86
N ILE A 81 6.87 7.41 1.83
CA ILE A 81 6.93 8.25 3.03
C ILE A 81 5.68 8.00 3.88
N ALA A 82 4.50 8.01 3.27
CA ALA A 82 3.26 7.75 3.99
C ALA A 82 3.25 6.36 4.63
N LEU A 83 3.75 5.34 3.90
CA LEU A 83 3.85 3.98 4.42
C LEU A 83 4.86 3.89 5.58
N ALA A 84 6.03 4.51 5.45
CA ALA A 84 7.03 4.56 6.53
C ALA A 84 6.50 5.25 7.79
N VAL A 85 5.77 6.36 7.63
CA VAL A 85 5.15 7.09 8.76
C VAL A 85 4.11 6.23 9.46
N LEU A 86 3.24 5.54 8.72
CA LEU A 86 2.25 4.63 9.32
C LEU A 86 2.93 3.47 10.05
N ILE A 87 3.96 2.88 9.43
CA ILE A 87 4.70 1.77 10.03
C ILE A 87 5.34 2.22 11.34
N ALA A 88 6.04 3.37 11.34
CA ALA A 88 6.65 3.93 12.53
C ALA A 88 5.61 4.23 13.61
N PHE A 89 4.47 4.82 13.25
CA PHE A 89 3.38 5.12 14.18
C PHE A 89 2.88 3.85 14.89
N VAL A 90 2.56 2.79 14.15
CA VAL A 90 2.06 1.53 14.72
C VAL A 90 3.13 0.82 15.55
N ARG A 91 4.42 0.97 15.22
CA ARG A 91 5.52 0.37 15.99
C ARG A 91 5.85 1.12 17.29
N ILE A 92 5.74 2.45 17.29
CA ILE A 92 5.99 3.29 18.48
C ILE A 92 4.82 3.22 19.45
N PHE A 93 3.59 3.12 18.94
CA PHE A 93 2.37 3.05 19.74
C PHE A 93 1.67 1.69 19.55
N PRO A 94 2.28 0.56 19.94
CA PRO A 94 1.62 -0.73 19.84
C PRO A 94 0.43 -0.74 20.80
N VAL A 95 -0.77 -0.92 20.27
CA VAL A 95 -1.99 -1.04 21.08
C VAL A 95 -2.19 -2.52 21.41
N GLN A 96 -1.49 -2.98 22.44
CA GLN A 96 -1.61 -4.34 22.94
C GLN A 96 -2.32 -4.34 24.29
N ILE A 97 -3.21 -5.33 24.49
CA ILE A 97 -3.85 -5.55 25.79
C ILE A 97 -2.85 -6.30 26.66
N ASP A 98 -2.44 -5.69 27.77
CA ASP A 98 -1.62 -6.35 28.77
C ASP A 98 -2.45 -7.43 29.47
N ARG A 99 -2.13 -8.71 29.23
CA ARG A 99 -2.87 -9.87 29.75
C ARG A 99 -2.37 -10.29 31.15
N SER A 100 -2.22 -9.33 32.05
CA SER A 100 -1.73 -9.57 33.41
C SER A 100 -2.83 -9.53 34.49
N GLY A 101 -4.09 -9.26 34.13
CA GLY A 101 -5.22 -9.23 35.07
C GLY A 101 -6.30 -10.28 34.79
N THR A 102 -6.65 -11.07 35.80
CA THR A 102 -7.68 -12.13 35.80
C THR A 102 -9.13 -11.62 35.60
N GLU A 103 -9.35 -10.31 35.41
CA GLU A 103 -10.69 -9.71 35.29
C GLU A 103 -10.98 -9.16 33.88
N LEU A 104 -11.49 -10.06 33.03
CA LEU A 104 -11.77 -9.87 31.60
C LEU A 104 -13.02 -9.03 31.26
N ILE A 105 -13.56 -8.19 32.15
CA ILE A 105 -14.92 -7.65 31.97
C ILE A 105 -15.03 -6.13 31.79
N PHE A 106 -13.97 -5.33 32.04
CA PHE A 106 -14.06 -3.88 31.83
C PHE A 106 -12.93 -3.31 30.94
N PHE A 107 -13.13 -3.46 29.63
CA PHE A 107 -12.27 -2.95 28.55
C PHE A 107 -12.02 -1.42 28.54
N GLY A 108 -12.61 -0.65 29.46
CA GLY A 108 -12.47 0.81 29.53
C GLY A 108 -12.23 1.41 30.92
N ALA A 109 -12.22 0.62 32.01
CA ALA A 109 -12.21 1.16 33.37
C ALA A 109 -10.90 0.98 34.15
N LEU A 110 -10.00 0.09 33.72
CA LEU A 110 -8.74 -0.18 34.40
C LEU A 110 -7.59 0.21 33.47
N GLY A 111 -6.94 1.32 33.82
CA GLY A 111 -5.98 2.07 33.01
C GLY A 111 -4.65 1.38 32.68
N THR A 112 -4.68 0.14 32.19
CA THR A 112 -3.51 -0.57 31.64
C THR A 112 -3.68 -0.79 30.13
N GLN A 113 -4.17 0.23 29.43
CA GLN A 113 -4.08 0.27 27.97
C GLN A 113 -2.66 0.68 27.60
N SER A 114 -1.88 -0.23 27.02
CA SER A 114 -0.65 0.17 26.33
C SER A 114 -1.05 0.80 24.99
N GLY A 115 -0.55 2.01 24.69
CA GLY A 115 -0.82 2.73 23.44
C GLY A 115 -1.78 3.91 23.54
N LEU A 116 -2.13 4.50 22.38
CA LEU A 116 -2.99 5.69 22.29
C LEU A 116 -4.49 5.33 22.38
N PRO A 117 -5.34 6.25 22.90
CA PRO A 117 -6.78 6.02 23.01
C PRO A 117 -7.44 5.64 21.66
N PRO A 118 -8.46 4.77 21.64
CA PRO A 118 -9.08 4.32 20.39
C PRO A 118 -9.67 5.45 19.54
N TRP A 119 -10.22 6.49 20.18
CA TRP A 119 -10.77 7.66 19.49
C TRP A 119 -9.72 8.47 18.72
N LEU A 120 -8.43 8.30 19.03
CA LEU A 120 -7.32 8.91 18.30
C LEU A 120 -6.68 7.92 17.32
N THR A 121 -6.42 6.69 17.79
CA THR A 121 -5.76 5.63 17.00
C THR A 121 -6.57 5.27 15.75
N LEU A 122 -7.89 5.10 15.87
CA LEU A 122 -8.73 4.67 14.75
C LEU A 122 -8.80 5.72 13.63
N PRO A 123 -9.08 7.03 13.90
CA PRO A 123 -9.04 8.04 12.86
C PRO A 123 -7.67 8.19 12.21
N VAL A 124 -6.59 8.17 13.00
CA VAL A 124 -5.22 8.27 12.46
C VAL A 124 -4.91 7.08 11.54
N LEU A 125 -5.27 5.87 11.96
CA LEU A 125 -5.11 4.67 11.14
C LEU A 125 -5.94 4.76 9.86
N PHE A 126 -7.20 5.16 9.96
CA PHE A 126 -8.11 5.28 8.81
C PHE A 126 -7.57 6.27 7.78
N LEU A 127 -7.22 7.47 8.23
CA LEU A 127 -6.68 8.53 7.37
C LEU A 127 -5.29 8.15 6.82
N GLY A 128 -4.48 7.45 7.61
CA GLY A 128 -3.18 6.94 7.18
C GLY A 128 -3.32 5.90 6.05
N VAL A 129 -4.16 4.88 6.26
CA VAL A 129 -4.46 3.85 5.24
C VAL A 129 -5.09 4.48 4.00
N ALA A 130 -6.13 5.30 4.16
CA ALA A 130 -6.77 6.00 3.05
C ALA A 130 -5.78 6.90 2.30
N GLY A 131 -4.89 7.58 3.02
CA GLY A 131 -3.81 8.39 2.45
C GLY A 131 -2.86 7.54 1.61
N ILE A 132 -2.31 6.46 2.15
CA ILE A 132 -1.41 5.56 1.41
C ILE A 132 -2.09 5.01 0.17
N MET A 133 -3.33 4.53 0.30
CA MET A 133 -4.12 3.99 -0.80
C MET A 133 -4.50 5.06 -1.84
N THR A 134 -4.66 6.32 -1.44
CA THR A 134 -4.79 7.46 -2.36
C THR A 134 -3.54 7.65 -3.19
N LEU A 135 -2.36 7.62 -2.57
CA LEU A 135 -1.08 7.83 -3.27
C LEU A 135 -0.80 6.69 -4.26
N ILE A 136 -1.04 5.43 -3.85
CA ILE A 136 -0.86 4.27 -4.73
C ILE A 136 -1.93 4.24 -5.83
N GLY A 137 -3.20 4.47 -5.46
CA GLY A 137 -4.33 4.52 -6.38
C GLY A 137 -4.20 5.61 -7.43
N GLU A 138 -3.64 6.79 -7.09
CA GLU A 138 -3.32 7.84 -8.07
C GLU A 138 -2.31 7.34 -9.12
N GLY A 139 -1.28 6.60 -8.70
CA GLY A 139 -0.30 5.99 -9.60
C GLY A 139 -0.94 4.99 -10.58
N VAL A 140 -1.83 4.13 -10.07
CA VAL A 140 -2.63 3.20 -10.88
C VAL A 140 -3.50 3.97 -11.85
N ALA A 141 -4.31 4.92 -11.37
CA ALA A 141 -5.28 5.66 -12.18
C ALA A 141 -4.64 6.47 -13.32
N ARG A 142 -3.50 7.13 -13.05
CA ARG A 142 -2.72 7.84 -14.08
C ARG A 142 -2.22 6.92 -15.19
N THR A 143 -1.88 5.68 -14.85
CA THR A 143 -1.43 4.67 -15.81
C THR A 143 -2.61 4.02 -16.52
N PHE A 144 -3.69 3.74 -15.80
CA PHE A 144 -4.95 3.17 -16.30
C PHE A 144 -5.51 4.01 -17.45
N ARG A 145 -5.55 5.34 -17.31
CA ARG A 145 -6.04 6.26 -18.34
C ARG A 145 -5.20 6.33 -19.62
N ARG A 146 -4.01 5.72 -19.65
CA ARG A 146 -3.17 5.65 -20.86
C ARG A 146 -3.56 4.51 -21.79
N PHE A 147 -4.48 3.64 -21.36
CA PHE A 147 -4.96 2.50 -22.11
C PHE A 147 -6.45 2.66 -22.45
N PRO A 148 -6.94 2.00 -23.52
CA PRO A 148 -8.36 1.81 -23.73
C PRO A 148 -9.02 1.11 -22.52
N PRO A 149 -10.27 1.43 -22.15
CA PRO A 149 -10.89 0.95 -20.91
C PRO A 149 -10.83 -0.57 -20.70
N LEU A 150 -11.07 -1.35 -21.75
CA LEU A 150 -11.06 -2.82 -21.67
C LEU A 150 -9.64 -3.38 -21.43
N GLU A 151 -8.63 -2.80 -22.07
CA GLU A 151 -7.24 -3.23 -21.88
C GLU A 151 -6.73 -2.82 -20.49
N ALA A 152 -7.05 -1.60 -20.05
CA ALA A 152 -6.74 -1.11 -18.72
C ALA A 152 -7.31 -2.04 -17.64
N TYR A 153 -8.59 -2.39 -17.76
CA TYR A 153 -9.29 -3.29 -16.85
C TYR A 153 -8.69 -4.71 -16.84
N ARG A 154 -8.34 -5.25 -18.01
CA ARG A 154 -7.69 -6.57 -18.10
C ARG A 154 -6.34 -6.59 -17.38
N LEU A 155 -5.52 -5.55 -17.58
CA LEU A 155 -4.22 -5.44 -16.91
C LEU A 155 -4.39 -5.22 -15.41
N ASP A 156 -5.37 -4.43 -15.00
CA ASP A 156 -5.67 -4.17 -13.60
C ASP A 156 -6.07 -5.46 -12.85
N ILE A 157 -6.97 -6.25 -13.42
CA ILE A 157 -7.35 -7.56 -12.87
C ILE A 157 -6.14 -8.50 -12.79
N LEU A 158 -5.35 -8.61 -13.87
CA LEU A 158 -4.20 -9.52 -13.89
C LEU A 158 -3.16 -9.15 -12.83
N GLY A 159 -2.86 -7.86 -12.68
CA GLY A 159 -1.95 -7.37 -11.64
C GLY A 159 -2.50 -7.65 -10.25
N SER A 160 -3.78 -7.33 -10.02
CA SER A 160 -4.49 -7.54 -8.75
C SER A 160 -4.53 -9.01 -8.33
N ILE A 161 -4.87 -9.93 -9.24
CA ILE A 161 -4.83 -11.38 -8.99
C ILE A 161 -3.41 -11.81 -8.62
N GLY A 162 -2.40 -11.30 -9.33
CA GLY A 162 -1.00 -11.55 -8.99
C GLY A 162 -0.65 -11.12 -7.57
N GLY A 163 -1.12 -9.93 -7.16
CA GLY A 163 -0.94 -9.41 -5.79
C GLY A 163 -1.56 -10.30 -4.73
N ILE A 164 -2.82 -10.73 -4.94
CA ILE A 164 -3.54 -11.65 -4.05
C ILE A 164 -2.80 -12.99 -3.93
N ILE A 165 -2.40 -13.59 -5.05
CA ILE A 165 -1.71 -14.89 -5.07
C ILE A 165 -0.37 -14.78 -4.33
N ALA A 166 0.44 -13.76 -4.64
CA ALA A 166 1.74 -13.56 -4.00
C ALA A 166 1.59 -13.36 -2.48
N PHE A 167 0.65 -12.51 -2.06
CA PHE A 167 0.39 -12.30 -0.64
C PHE A 167 -0.11 -13.58 0.05
N SER A 168 -0.97 -14.35 -0.62
CA SER A 168 -1.50 -15.62 -0.09
C SER A 168 -0.39 -16.65 0.10
N ILE A 169 0.53 -16.78 -0.86
CA ILE A 169 1.69 -17.67 -0.76
C ILE A 169 2.59 -17.24 0.40
N LEU A 170 2.94 -15.96 0.49
CA LEU A 170 3.79 -15.45 1.58
C LEU A 170 3.11 -15.63 2.95
N SER A 171 1.80 -15.40 3.01
CA SER A 171 0.97 -15.62 4.20
C SER A 171 0.91 -17.08 4.62
N PHE A 172 0.79 -18.01 3.66
CA PHE A 172 0.78 -19.45 3.88
C PHE A 172 2.13 -19.96 4.38
N LEU A 173 3.22 -19.44 3.84
CA LEU A 173 4.59 -19.74 4.30
C LEU A 173 4.93 -19.09 5.66
N GLY A 174 4.00 -18.33 6.26
CA GLY A 174 4.24 -17.64 7.52
C GLY A 174 5.31 -16.55 7.43
N ALA A 175 5.53 -15.96 6.24
CA ALA A 175 6.57 -14.96 6.04
C ALA A 175 6.36 -13.76 6.98
N PRO A 176 7.42 -13.26 7.64
CA PRO A 176 7.29 -12.14 8.56
C PRO A 176 7.00 -10.82 7.82
N PRO A 177 6.47 -9.79 8.51
CA PRO A 177 6.15 -8.49 7.91
C PRO A 177 7.31 -7.83 7.15
N LEU A 178 8.54 -8.10 7.58
CA LEU A 178 9.77 -7.66 6.91
C LEU A 178 9.83 -8.12 5.44
N VAL A 179 9.44 -9.36 5.14
CA VAL A 179 9.47 -9.91 3.77
C VAL A 179 8.46 -9.20 2.88
N TRP A 180 7.25 -8.95 3.39
CA TRP A 180 6.23 -8.20 2.65
C TRP A 180 6.67 -6.76 2.41
N GLY A 181 7.21 -6.11 3.44
CA GLY A 181 7.71 -4.74 3.34
C GLY A 181 8.90 -4.58 2.40
N LEU A 182 9.82 -5.55 2.36
CA LEU A 182 10.92 -5.57 1.41
C LEU A 182 10.40 -5.64 -0.03
N LEU A 183 9.43 -6.52 -0.29
CA LEU A 183 8.81 -6.65 -1.61
C LEU A 183 8.14 -5.34 -2.04
N VAL A 184 7.38 -4.72 -1.14
CA VAL A 184 6.75 -3.41 -1.35
C VAL A 184 7.81 -2.32 -1.60
N ALA A 185 8.90 -2.32 -0.83
CA ALA A 185 9.98 -1.34 -0.97
C ALA A 185 10.67 -1.44 -2.34
N ILE A 186 10.96 -2.66 -2.79
CA ILE A 186 11.54 -2.92 -4.12
C ILE A 186 10.59 -2.43 -5.21
N LEU A 187 9.31 -2.80 -5.16
CA LEU A 187 8.33 -2.39 -6.16
C LEU A 187 8.17 -0.87 -6.22
N LEU A 188 8.04 -0.19 -5.07
CA LEU A 188 7.97 1.26 -5.00
C LEU A 188 9.21 1.92 -5.60
N GLY A 189 10.41 1.43 -5.25
CA GLY A 189 11.67 1.94 -5.79
C GLY A 189 11.77 1.76 -7.31
N LEU A 190 11.27 0.65 -7.85
CA LEU A 190 11.27 0.37 -9.30
C LEU A 190 10.23 1.20 -10.07
N LEU A 191 9.05 1.43 -9.49
CA LEU A 191 7.92 2.09 -10.15
C LEU A 191 8.02 3.62 -10.17
N VAL A 192 8.77 4.21 -9.24
CA VAL A 192 8.95 5.66 -9.18
C VAL A 192 10.00 6.13 -10.21
N ASP A 193 9.82 7.34 -10.74
CA ASP A 193 10.75 7.97 -11.68
C ASP A 193 12.17 8.10 -11.12
N ARG A 194 13.15 7.94 -12.00
CA ARG A 194 14.59 7.86 -11.67
C ARG A 194 15.10 9.03 -10.82
N LYS A 195 14.55 10.24 -11.00
CA LYS A 195 14.91 11.43 -10.22
C LYS A 195 14.47 11.33 -8.75
N SER A 196 13.28 10.79 -8.50
CA SER A 196 12.73 10.66 -7.16
C SER A 196 13.33 9.47 -6.40
N ARG A 197 13.84 8.46 -7.13
CA ARG A 197 14.49 7.27 -6.54
C ARG A 197 15.65 7.61 -5.60
N VAL A 198 16.43 8.66 -5.89
CA VAL A 198 17.60 9.06 -5.08
C VAL A 198 17.18 9.49 -3.67
N TRP A 199 16.13 10.31 -3.56
CA TRP A 199 15.62 10.78 -2.27
C TRP A 199 14.74 9.74 -1.56
N GLN A 200 14.14 8.80 -2.32
CA GLN A 200 13.33 7.73 -1.74
C GLN A 200 14.16 6.56 -1.19
N ALA A 201 15.36 6.31 -1.72
CA ALA A 201 16.23 5.24 -1.23
C ALA A 201 16.42 5.25 0.30
N PRO A 202 16.77 6.38 0.96
CA PRO A 202 16.87 6.41 2.42
C PRO A 202 15.52 6.15 3.11
N VAL A 203 14.41 6.66 2.56
CA VAL A 203 13.07 6.44 3.13
C VAL A 203 12.69 4.96 3.08
N LEU A 204 12.94 4.30 1.95
CA LEU A 204 12.69 2.87 1.77
C LEU A 204 13.57 2.02 2.68
N ALA A 205 14.85 2.40 2.85
CA ALA A 205 15.75 1.73 3.78
C ALA A 205 15.25 1.85 5.23
N ILE A 206 14.86 3.07 5.65
CA ILE A 206 14.29 3.31 6.98
C ILE A 206 12.99 2.50 7.16
N MET A 207 12.11 2.49 6.17
CA MET A 207 10.86 1.73 6.21
C MET A 207 11.11 0.24 6.47
N VAL A 208 12.09 -0.36 5.79
CA VAL A 208 12.47 -1.76 5.97
C VAL A 208 13.11 -2.00 7.33
N LEU A 209 13.92 -1.06 7.84
CA LEU A 209 14.55 -1.17 9.16
C LEU A 209 13.56 -1.09 10.33
N VAL A 210 12.42 -0.40 10.15
CA VAL A 210 11.42 -0.20 11.22
C VAL A 210 10.42 -1.36 11.32
N LEU A 211 10.27 -2.18 10.27
CA LEU A 211 9.41 -3.37 10.22
C LEU A 211 9.95 -4.49 11.12
#